data_AF-A0A5C8MBW1-F1
#
_entry.id   AF-A0A5C8MBW1-F1
#
_cell.length_a   1.000
_cell.length_b   1.000
_cell.length_c   1.000
_cell.angle_alpha   90.00
_cell.angle_beta   90.00
_cell.angle_gamma   90.00
#
_symmetry.space_group_name_H-M   'P 1'
#
loop_
_entity.id
_entity.type
_entity.pdbx_description
1 polymer ?
#
loop_
_entity_poly.entity_id
_entity_poly.type
_entity_poly.pdbx_seq_one_letter_code
_entity_poly.pdbx_strand_id
1 'polypeptide(L)'
;MKRLRFMHAADLHLDSPFKGMSALPERIRERVRESTFGALKELVALAIQEQVDFVLISGDIYDLSDRSLRAQIRFQKAMEQITAQSIPVYVIHGNHDPEDGRAAKLDWPSNVHFFASEHVETVQVAKPGRGVIAQIHGISYRSAAETDNLAVRYKKGNEPVCQIGLLHTNVDGDPGHDNYAPCSKQDLLDAGMDYWALGHVHTGRVLHERPAIVYPGNLQGRSIRETGPRGCYLVEMQENGQADLTFQALDRVRWFKQPLSVAGIQTEQELKDYLGEQLERIRIEADGRDAVVRIVLEGRGAVHALLRKGRAIEELLAELREDESERSPFVWVESIEDRTGSELDLQALQQEKSFIGDLLRLTESLRHDDAALADFARDALAALQNLPQAAGQPAAAEPEQLREWLRAAEELAADLLSAMGGGRDENCLHPCGRFWQPARAAAGYGQPAYAVLWR
;
A
#
# COMPACT_ATOMS: atom_id res chain seq x y z
N MET A 1 -23.32 26.24 -24.92
CA MET A 1 -22.74 24.97 -25.40
C MET A 1 -23.29 23.83 -24.55
N LYS A 2 -23.53 22.64 -25.11
CA LYS A 2 -23.85 21.47 -24.27
C LYS A 2 -22.64 21.12 -23.40
N ARG A 3 -22.89 20.82 -22.11
CA ARG A 3 -21.90 20.42 -21.10
C ARG A 3 -20.92 19.39 -21.68
N LEU A 4 -19.62 19.60 -21.47
CA LEU A 4 -18.57 18.67 -21.88
C LEU A 4 -18.31 17.70 -20.70
N ARG A 5 -18.43 16.40 -20.94
CA ARG A 5 -18.29 15.37 -19.90
C ARG A 5 -17.31 14.29 -20.34
N PHE A 6 -16.30 13.99 -19.55
CA PHE A 6 -15.32 12.96 -19.89
C PHE A 6 -14.85 12.18 -18.65
N MET A 7 -14.19 11.05 -18.88
CA MET A 7 -13.52 10.30 -17.81
C MET A 7 -12.01 10.52 -17.86
N HIS A 8 -11.40 10.59 -16.68
CA HIS A 8 -9.96 10.69 -16.51
C HIS A 8 -9.47 9.56 -15.60
N ALA A 9 -8.70 8.63 -16.20
CA ALA A 9 -8.03 7.53 -15.51
C ALA A 9 -6.53 7.54 -15.83
N ALA A 10 -5.72 6.91 -14.99
CA ALA A 10 -4.29 6.71 -15.19
C ALA A 10 -3.83 5.47 -14.42
N ASP A 11 -2.59 5.04 -14.65
CA ASP A 11 -1.91 4.05 -13.79
C ASP A 11 -2.72 2.75 -13.64
N LEU A 12 -3.10 2.14 -14.77
CA LEU A 12 -3.94 0.94 -14.80
C LEU A 12 -3.16 -0.31 -14.37
N HIS A 13 -1.87 -0.38 -14.73
CA HIS A 13 -0.94 -1.45 -14.36
C HIS A 13 -1.51 -2.88 -14.56
N LEU A 14 -2.11 -3.13 -15.72
CA LEU A 14 -2.85 -4.36 -16.00
C LEU A 14 -2.00 -5.63 -15.90
N ASP A 15 -2.58 -6.69 -15.31
CA ASP A 15 -1.98 -8.01 -15.04
C ASP A 15 -0.79 -8.00 -14.06
N SER A 16 -0.46 -6.83 -13.49
CA SER A 16 0.70 -6.72 -12.61
C SER A 16 0.53 -7.52 -11.31
N PRO A 17 1.59 -8.19 -10.84
CA PRO A 17 1.52 -8.98 -9.62
C PRO A 17 1.41 -8.07 -8.39
N PHE A 18 0.54 -8.45 -7.45
CA PHE A 18 0.45 -7.74 -6.19
C PHE A 18 1.65 -8.11 -5.31
N LYS A 19 2.31 -7.09 -4.75
CA LYS A 19 3.50 -7.28 -3.92
C LYS A 19 3.11 -7.84 -2.55
N GLY A 20 3.87 -8.82 -2.05
CA GLY A 20 3.69 -9.38 -0.69
C GLY A 20 2.62 -10.48 -0.56
N MET A 21 2.13 -11.05 -1.67
CA MET A 21 1.00 -12.00 -1.65
C MET A 21 1.31 -13.38 -2.23
N SER A 22 2.51 -13.91 -1.98
CA SER A 22 2.95 -15.22 -2.49
C SER A 22 2.18 -16.41 -1.89
N ALA A 23 1.65 -16.30 -0.67
CA ALA A 23 1.01 -17.39 0.08
C ALA A 23 -0.54 -17.34 0.10
N LEU A 24 -1.17 -16.77 -0.93
CA LEU A 24 -2.64 -16.75 -1.05
C LEU A 24 -3.22 -18.11 -1.44
N PRO A 25 -4.38 -18.52 -0.88
CA PRO A 25 -5.22 -19.57 -1.45
C PRO A 25 -5.56 -19.26 -2.92
N GLU A 26 -5.66 -20.29 -3.76
CA GLU A 26 -5.80 -20.10 -5.21
C GLU A 26 -7.00 -19.22 -5.58
N ARG A 27 -8.15 -19.41 -4.92
CA ARG A 27 -9.36 -18.60 -5.13
C ARG A 27 -9.11 -17.10 -4.91
N ILE A 28 -8.41 -16.76 -3.83
CA ILE A 28 -8.11 -15.36 -3.47
C ILE A 28 -7.04 -14.80 -4.41
N ARG A 29 -6.02 -15.62 -4.73
CA ARG A 29 -4.98 -15.26 -5.70
C ARG A 29 -5.58 -14.92 -7.06
N GLU A 30 -6.52 -15.71 -7.56
CA GLU A 30 -7.23 -15.46 -8.81
C GLU A 30 -8.03 -14.15 -8.74
N ARG A 31 -8.80 -13.94 -7.66
CA ARG A 31 -9.57 -12.69 -7.46
C ARG A 31 -8.69 -11.46 -7.45
N VAL A 32 -7.57 -11.52 -6.74
CA VAL A 32 -6.55 -10.47 -6.69
C VAL A 32 -5.94 -10.24 -8.07
N ARG A 33 -5.54 -11.29 -8.78
CA ARG A 33 -4.94 -11.18 -10.11
C ARG A 33 -5.91 -10.59 -11.14
N GLU A 34 -7.17 -11.01 -11.10
CA GLU A 34 -8.20 -10.47 -12.01
C GLU A 34 -8.68 -9.07 -11.62
N SER A 35 -8.31 -8.55 -10.45
CA SER A 35 -8.83 -7.27 -9.94
C SER A 35 -8.50 -6.09 -10.85
N THR A 36 -7.30 -6.03 -11.45
CA THR A 36 -6.93 -4.95 -12.38
C THR A 36 -7.81 -4.97 -13.64
N PHE A 37 -8.11 -6.17 -14.16
CA PHE A 37 -9.01 -6.33 -15.30
C PHE A 37 -10.47 -6.07 -14.93
N GLY A 38 -10.87 -6.42 -13.71
CA GLY A 38 -12.18 -6.10 -13.19
C GLY A 38 -12.38 -4.60 -13.05
N ALA A 39 -11.37 -3.87 -12.56
CA ALA A 39 -11.43 -2.41 -12.46
C ALA A 39 -11.48 -1.74 -13.86
N LEU A 40 -10.73 -2.27 -14.84
CA LEU A 40 -10.86 -1.85 -16.24
C LEU A 40 -12.27 -2.10 -16.79
N LYS A 41 -12.90 -3.23 -16.43
CA LYS A 41 -14.28 -3.52 -16.82
C LYS A 41 -15.27 -2.53 -16.21
N GLU A 42 -15.10 -2.14 -14.95
CA GLU A 42 -15.93 -1.11 -14.32
C GLU A 42 -15.73 0.26 -15.00
N LEU A 43 -14.49 0.61 -15.39
CA LEU A 43 -14.21 1.82 -16.17
C LEU A 43 -15.01 1.84 -17.49
N VAL A 44 -14.99 0.73 -18.24
CA VAL A 44 -15.76 0.58 -19.49
C VAL A 44 -17.25 0.72 -19.23
N ALA A 45 -17.78 0.00 -18.23
CA ALA A 45 -19.20 0.03 -17.91
C ALA A 45 -19.66 1.44 -17.53
N LEU A 46 -18.88 2.14 -16.71
CA LEU A 46 -19.15 3.50 -16.28
C LEU A 46 -19.09 4.49 -17.45
N ALA A 47 -18.11 4.39 -18.35
CA ALA A 47 -18.00 5.25 -19.54
C ALA A 47 -19.26 5.17 -20.42
N ILE A 48 -19.76 3.95 -20.62
CA ILE A 48 -20.96 3.68 -21.42
C ILE A 48 -22.21 4.16 -20.68
N GLN A 49 -22.34 3.86 -19.38
CA GLN A 49 -23.47 4.26 -18.55
C GLN A 49 -23.63 5.78 -18.49
N GLU A 50 -22.53 6.50 -18.25
CA GLU A 50 -22.52 7.97 -18.13
C GLU A 50 -22.54 8.70 -19.47
N GLN A 51 -22.49 7.94 -20.58
CA GLN A 51 -22.50 8.45 -21.96
C GLN A 51 -21.48 9.56 -22.17
N VAL A 52 -20.26 9.34 -21.70
CA VAL A 52 -19.22 10.37 -21.73
C VAL A 52 -18.84 10.74 -23.16
N ASP A 53 -18.41 11.98 -23.34
CA ASP A 53 -17.99 12.48 -24.65
C ASP A 53 -16.71 11.77 -25.12
N PHE A 54 -15.80 11.45 -24.20
CA PHE A 54 -14.57 10.70 -24.43
C PHE A 54 -13.95 10.20 -23.11
N VAL A 55 -12.92 9.35 -23.22
CA VAL A 55 -12.13 8.82 -22.10
C VAL A 55 -10.66 9.22 -22.29
N LEU A 56 -10.01 9.66 -21.20
CA LEU A 56 -8.59 9.99 -21.13
C LEU A 56 -7.87 8.96 -20.27
N ILE A 57 -6.76 8.41 -20.77
CA ILE A 57 -5.88 7.48 -20.05
C ILE A 57 -4.46 8.06 -20.03
N SER A 58 -4.05 8.55 -18.86
CA SER A 58 -2.83 9.34 -18.68
C SER A 58 -1.59 8.49 -18.37
N GLY A 59 -1.37 7.39 -19.10
CA GLY A 59 -0.16 6.56 -18.98
C GLY A 59 -0.25 5.37 -18.02
N ASP A 60 0.80 4.54 -18.06
CA ASP A 60 1.00 3.33 -17.27
C ASP A 60 -0.17 2.33 -17.39
N ILE A 61 -0.50 1.96 -18.63
CA ILE A 61 -1.53 0.95 -18.91
C ILE A 61 -1.07 -0.42 -18.41
N TYR A 62 0.21 -0.72 -18.61
CA TYR A 62 0.82 -2.01 -18.31
C TYR A 62 1.98 -1.82 -17.35
N ASP A 63 2.38 -2.91 -16.68
CA ASP A 63 3.64 -2.95 -15.96
C ASP A 63 4.77 -3.43 -16.88
N LEU A 64 5.88 -2.68 -16.94
CA LEU A 64 7.10 -2.96 -17.72
C LEU A 64 7.56 -4.43 -17.62
N SER A 65 7.46 -5.01 -16.41
CA SER A 65 7.98 -6.36 -16.13
C SER A 65 7.16 -7.47 -16.76
N ASP A 66 5.86 -7.23 -16.97
CA ASP A 66 4.93 -8.26 -17.44
C ASP A 66 4.47 -7.98 -18.88
N ARG A 67 4.14 -6.72 -19.23
CA ARG A 67 3.49 -6.29 -20.51
C ARG A 67 2.82 -7.43 -21.26
N SER A 68 1.98 -8.19 -20.55
CA SER A 68 1.65 -9.53 -20.99
C SER A 68 0.78 -9.46 -22.24
N LEU A 69 0.91 -10.43 -23.14
CA LEU A 69 0.01 -10.50 -24.31
C LEU A 69 -1.46 -10.55 -23.86
N ARG A 70 -1.72 -11.18 -22.72
CA ARG A 70 -3.03 -11.21 -22.08
C ARG A 70 -3.50 -9.79 -21.72
N ALA A 71 -2.67 -8.99 -21.07
CA ALA A 71 -3.01 -7.62 -20.67
C ALA A 71 -3.36 -6.77 -21.90
N GLN A 72 -2.53 -6.85 -22.94
CA GLN A 72 -2.73 -6.08 -24.17
C GLN A 72 -4.01 -6.48 -24.91
N ILE A 73 -4.31 -7.78 -25.03
CA ILE A 73 -5.57 -8.27 -25.63
C ILE A 73 -6.79 -7.84 -24.80
N ARG A 74 -6.69 -7.86 -23.46
CA ARG A 74 -7.78 -7.44 -22.57
C ARG A 74 -8.03 -5.95 -22.66
N PHE A 75 -6.97 -5.15 -22.76
CA PHE A 75 -7.09 -3.70 -22.97
C PHE A 75 -7.72 -3.39 -24.34
N GLN A 76 -7.25 -4.03 -25.42
CA GLN A 76 -7.85 -3.90 -26.76
C GLN A 76 -9.36 -4.18 -26.76
N LYS A 77 -9.79 -5.29 -26.15
CA LYS A 77 -11.22 -5.63 -26.02
C LYS A 77 -12.02 -4.62 -25.23
N ALA A 78 -11.44 -4.05 -24.16
CA ALA A 78 -12.09 -2.99 -23.39
C ALA A 78 -12.27 -1.73 -24.27
N MET A 79 -11.27 -1.37 -25.06
CA MET A 79 -11.35 -0.24 -25.98
C MET A 79 -12.37 -0.48 -27.11
N GLU A 80 -12.44 -1.69 -27.67
CA GLU A 80 -13.47 -2.09 -28.63
C GLU A 80 -14.89 -1.87 -28.07
N GLN A 81 -15.11 -2.22 -26.80
CA GLN A 81 -16.42 -2.03 -26.13
C GLN A 81 -16.79 -0.56 -25.96
N ILE A 82 -15.84 0.29 -25.54
CA ILE A 82 -16.08 1.74 -25.41
C ILE A 82 -16.34 2.36 -26.79
N THR A 83 -15.49 2.05 -27.77
CA THR A 83 -15.55 2.65 -29.11
C THR A 83 -16.76 2.18 -29.93
N ALA A 84 -17.31 0.99 -29.66
CA ALA A 84 -18.58 0.53 -30.21
C ALA A 84 -19.76 1.45 -29.84
N GLN A 85 -19.64 2.24 -28.76
CA GLN A 85 -20.62 3.26 -28.37
C GLN A 85 -20.29 4.66 -28.94
N SER A 86 -19.34 4.76 -29.89
CA SER A 86 -18.87 6.03 -30.46
C SER A 86 -18.25 6.98 -29.42
N ILE A 87 -17.67 6.41 -28.37
CA ILE A 87 -16.89 7.13 -27.36
C ILE A 87 -15.40 6.96 -27.74
N PRO A 88 -14.71 8.03 -28.17
CA PRO A 88 -13.29 7.97 -28.46
C PRO A 88 -12.46 7.91 -27.17
N VAL A 89 -11.28 7.30 -27.27
CA VAL A 89 -10.33 7.13 -26.16
C VAL A 89 -8.99 7.71 -26.55
N TYR A 90 -8.42 8.51 -25.66
CA TYR A 90 -7.17 9.23 -25.85
C TYR A 90 -6.15 8.76 -24.80
N VAL A 91 -4.99 8.29 -25.27
CA VAL A 91 -4.05 7.52 -24.45
C VAL A 91 -2.63 8.00 -24.67
N ILE A 92 -1.92 8.30 -23.58
CA ILE A 92 -0.46 8.50 -23.59
C ILE A 92 0.22 7.30 -22.92
N HIS A 93 1.50 7.09 -23.21
CA HIS A 93 2.35 6.11 -22.52
C HIS A 93 3.16 6.75 -21.39
N GLY A 94 3.34 6.00 -20.29
CA GLY A 94 4.13 6.37 -19.12
C GLY A 94 5.47 5.63 -19.06
N ASN A 95 6.10 5.60 -17.88
CA ASN A 95 7.40 4.94 -17.69
C ASN A 95 7.30 3.42 -17.65
N HIS A 96 6.17 2.83 -17.27
CA HIS A 96 5.98 1.38 -17.31
C HIS A 96 5.54 0.85 -18.68
N ASP A 97 5.07 1.74 -19.55
CA ASP A 97 4.66 1.38 -20.89
C ASP A 97 5.16 2.31 -22.01
N PRO A 98 6.43 2.79 -22.00
CA PRO A 98 6.95 3.70 -23.02
C PRO A 98 6.81 3.17 -24.45
N GLU A 99 6.79 4.10 -25.40
CA GLU A 99 6.61 3.86 -26.83
C GLU A 99 7.66 2.92 -27.43
N ASP A 100 8.93 3.04 -27.01
CA ASP A 100 10.03 2.16 -27.47
C ASP A 100 10.01 0.74 -26.88
N GLY A 101 9.13 0.51 -25.90
CA GLY A 101 9.02 -0.77 -25.23
C GLY A 101 8.30 -1.82 -26.08
N ARG A 102 8.49 -3.09 -25.70
CA ARG A 102 7.88 -4.21 -26.42
C ARG A 102 6.35 -4.12 -26.39
N ALA A 103 5.73 -4.08 -27.56
CA ALA A 103 4.29 -4.13 -27.74
C ALA A 103 3.90 -5.27 -28.69
N ALA A 104 2.73 -5.86 -28.47
CA ALA A 104 2.10 -6.77 -29.41
C ALA A 104 1.57 -5.96 -30.61
N LYS A 105 1.65 -6.54 -31.80
CA LYS A 105 1.08 -5.95 -33.02
C LYS A 105 -0.42 -6.26 -33.03
N LEU A 106 -1.21 -5.37 -32.44
CA LEU A 106 -2.67 -5.47 -32.36
C LEU A 106 -3.32 -4.42 -33.27
N ASP A 107 -4.45 -4.77 -33.87
CA ASP A 107 -5.26 -3.85 -34.67
C ASP A 107 -6.16 -3.03 -33.73
N TRP A 108 -5.80 -1.77 -33.49
CA TRP A 108 -6.58 -0.89 -32.61
C TRP A 108 -7.84 -0.36 -33.31
N PRO A 109 -8.96 -0.19 -32.59
CA PRO A 109 -10.12 0.52 -33.12
C PRO A 109 -9.76 1.94 -33.53
N SER A 110 -10.34 2.44 -34.63
CA SER A 110 -10.02 3.77 -35.20
C SER A 110 -10.32 4.95 -34.27
N ASN A 111 -11.12 4.74 -33.22
CA ASN A 111 -11.49 5.76 -32.24
C ASN A 111 -10.61 5.71 -30.97
N VAL A 112 -9.54 4.92 -30.98
CA VAL A 112 -8.49 4.95 -29.96
C VAL A 112 -7.29 5.69 -30.55
N HIS A 113 -6.87 6.77 -29.89
CA HIS A 113 -5.70 7.54 -30.30
C HIS A 113 -4.59 7.39 -29.25
N PHE A 114 -3.46 6.84 -29.66
CA PHE A 114 -2.22 6.85 -28.89
C PHE A 114 -1.37 8.04 -29.37
N PHE A 115 -0.98 8.93 -28.46
CA PHE A 115 -0.12 10.07 -28.80
C PHE A 115 1.33 9.60 -28.97
N ALA A 116 2.06 10.18 -29.93
CA ALA A 116 3.48 9.90 -30.11
C ALA A 116 4.37 10.53 -29.02
N SER A 117 5.65 10.15 -29.00
CA SER A 117 6.62 10.65 -28.01
C SER A 117 7.49 11.81 -28.49
N GLU A 118 7.57 12.07 -29.81
CA GLU A 118 8.52 13.07 -30.34
C GLU A 118 8.08 14.52 -30.08
N HIS A 119 6.78 14.80 -30.10
CA HIS A 119 6.22 16.13 -29.94
C HIS A 119 4.81 16.08 -29.34
N VAL A 120 4.37 17.18 -28.75
CA VAL A 120 3.00 17.31 -28.27
C VAL A 120 2.06 17.34 -29.48
N GLU A 121 1.26 16.29 -29.65
CA GLU A 121 0.22 16.28 -30.68
C GLU A 121 -1.06 16.93 -30.15
N THR A 122 -1.88 17.45 -31.05
CA THR A 122 -3.19 18.01 -30.72
C THR A 122 -4.26 17.32 -31.56
N VAL A 123 -5.22 16.67 -30.90
CA VAL A 123 -6.33 15.99 -31.56
C VAL A 123 -7.64 16.68 -31.23
N GLN A 124 -8.44 16.97 -32.26
CA GLN A 124 -9.77 17.56 -32.10
C GLN A 124 -10.78 16.48 -31.76
N VAL A 125 -11.59 16.73 -30.73
CA VAL A 125 -12.76 15.90 -30.41
C VAL A 125 -13.97 16.50 -31.09
N ALA A 126 -14.50 15.81 -32.11
CA ALA A 126 -15.72 16.23 -32.80
C ALA A 126 -16.89 15.30 -32.46
N LYS A 127 -18.09 15.87 -32.29
CA LYS A 127 -19.34 15.11 -32.11
C LYS A 127 -20.36 15.48 -33.19
N PRO A 128 -21.09 14.49 -33.76
CA PRO A 128 -22.16 14.77 -34.72
C PRO A 128 -23.15 15.81 -34.18
N GLY A 129 -23.39 16.87 -34.94
CA GLY A 129 -24.31 17.95 -34.57
C GLY A 129 -23.82 18.92 -33.48
N ARG A 130 -22.63 18.71 -32.88
CA ARG A 130 -22.00 19.65 -31.93
C ARG A 130 -20.74 20.32 -32.49
N GLY A 131 -20.16 19.78 -33.57
CA GLY A 131 -18.88 20.24 -34.09
C GLY A 131 -17.72 19.81 -33.19
N VAL A 132 -16.63 20.59 -33.19
CA VAL A 132 -15.49 20.38 -32.30
C VAL A 132 -15.88 20.84 -30.89
N ILE A 133 -15.76 19.93 -29.92
CA ILE A 133 -16.15 20.17 -28.52
C ILE A 133 -14.95 20.35 -27.59
N ALA A 134 -13.77 19.83 -27.96
CA ALA A 134 -12.53 19.95 -27.20
C ALA A 134 -11.31 19.72 -28.10
N GLN A 135 -10.13 20.11 -27.60
CA GLN A 135 -8.83 19.67 -28.12
C GLN A 135 -8.06 18.97 -27.01
N ILE A 136 -7.48 17.82 -27.36
CA ILE A 136 -6.65 17.02 -26.47
C ILE A 136 -5.21 17.17 -26.92
N HIS A 137 -4.36 17.63 -26.02
CA HIS A 137 -2.92 17.75 -26.20
C HIS A 137 -2.25 16.62 -25.43
N GLY A 138 -1.38 15.85 -26.06
CA GLY A 138 -0.74 14.71 -25.42
C GLY A 138 0.65 14.46 -25.96
N ILE A 139 1.50 13.89 -25.11
CA ILE A 139 2.81 13.37 -25.46
C ILE A 139 3.05 12.10 -24.64
N SER A 140 3.53 11.06 -25.30
CA SER A 140 3.93 9.81 -24.66
C SER A 140 5.38 9.86 -24.21
N TYR A 141 5.74 9.03 -23.23
CA TYR A 141 7.15 8.77 -22.93
C TYR A 141 7.78 7.96 -24.05
N ARG A 142 8.95 8.42 -24.51
CA ARG A 142 9.74 7.70 -25.50
C ARG A 142 10.35 6.44 -24.90
N SER A 143 10.88 6.56 -23.69
CA SER A 143 11.59 5.51 -22.96
C SER A 143 11.19 5.51 -21.48
N ALA A 144 11.52 4.44 -20.76
CA ALA A 144 11.12 4.28 -19.36
C ALA A 144 11.68 5.36 -18.42
N ALA A 145 12.87 5.87 -18.73
CA ALA A 145 13.52 6.91 -17.94
C ALA A 145 13.41 8.26 -18.65
N GLU A 146 12.20 8.82 -18.69
CA GLU A 146 11.99 10.16 -19.21
C GLU A 146 12.39 11.18 -18.14
N THR A 147 13.31 12.09 -18.46
CA THR A 147 13.85 13.08 -17.51
C THR A 147 13.68 14.51 -18.00
N ASP A 148 13.22 14.69 -19.23
CA ASP A 148 12.89 16.00 -19.75
C ASP A 148 11.63 16.55 -19.08
N ASN A 149 11.61 17.86 -18.83
CA ASN A 149 10.37 18.54 -18.49
C ASN A 149 9.52 18.63 -19.76
N LEU A 150 8.51 17.77 -19.90
CA LEU A 150 7.64 17.74 -21.05
C LEU A 150 6.54 18.82 -20.99
N ALA A 151 6.19 19.29 -19.79
CA ALA A 151 5.13 20.29 -19.59
C ALA A 151 5.38 21.59 -20.37
N VAL A 152 6.64 22.04 -20.45
CA VAL A 152 7.03 23.27 -21.18
C VAL A 152 6.85 23.17 -22.70
N ARG A 153 6.61 21.97 -23.24
CA ARG A 153 6.34 21.75 -24.66
C ARG A 153 4.88 22.03 -25.02
N TYR A 154 3.98 22.04 -24.03
CA TYR A 154 2.57 22.30 -24.23
C TYR A 154 2.31 23.78 -24.42
N LYS A 155 1.42 24.10 -25.36
CA LYS A 155 0.95 25.47 -25.61
C LYS A 155 -0.51 25.44 -25.98
N LYS A 156 -1.33 26.16 -25.21
CA LYS A 156 -2.73 26.37 -25.56
C LYS A 156 -2.85 27.11 -26.90
N GLY A 157 -3.64 26.57 -27.82
CA GLY A 157 -3.99 27.19 -29.09
C GLY A 157 -5.06 28.28 -28.95
N ASN A 158 -5.45 28.91 -30.05
CA ASN A 158 -6.43 30.00 -30.07
C ASN A 158 -7.88 29.55 -30.30
N GLU A 159 -8.13 28.25 -30.43
CA GLU A 159 -9.47 27.71 -30.70
C GLU A 159 -10.39 27.90 -29.48
N PRO A 160 -11.64 28.38 -29.67
CA PRO A 160 -12.57 28.69 -28.59
C PRO A 160 -13.28 27.44 -28.05
N VAL A 161 -12.54 26.37 -27.83
CA VAL A 161 -12.99 25.11 -27.27
C VAL A 161 -12.13 24.74 -26.05
N CYS A 162 -12.62 23.87 -25.19
CA CYS A 162 -11.86 23.40 -24.03
C CYS A 162 -10.58 22.69 -24.50
N GLN A 163 -9.42 23.08 -23.96
CA GLN A 163 -8.12 22.50 -24.29
C GLN A 163 -7.57 21.76 -23.08
N ILE A 164 -7.31 20.46 -23.27
CA ILE A 164 -6.98 19.52 -22.21
C ILE A 164 -5.60 18.94 -22.45
N GLY A 165 -4.71 19.05 -21.46
CA GLY A 165 -3.39 18.41 -21.51
C GLY A 165 -3.41 17.04 -20.83
N LEU A 166 -2.99 15.99 -21.53
CA LEU A 166 -2.69 14.66 -20.96
C LEU A 166 -1.19 14.58 -20.77
N LEU A 167 -0.73 14.35 -19.54
CA LEU A 167 0.70 14.28 -19.23
C LEU A 167 0.99 13.29 -18.11
N HIS A 168 1.88 12.34 -18.34
CA HIS A 168 2.43 11.49 -17.29
C HIS A 168 3.66 12.21 -16.71
N THR A 169 3.70 12.51 -15.41
CA THR A 169 4.74 13.39 -14.83
C THR A 169 4.76 13.34 -13.30
N ASN A 170 5.91 13.67 -12.70
CA ASN A 170 6.03 14.03 -11.29
C ASN A 170 6.05 15.55 -11.09
N VAL A 171 4.97 16.13 -10.56
CA VAL A 171 4.86 17.57 -10.27
C VAL A 171 5.52 17.91 -8.93
N ASP A 172 6.40 18.91 -8.93
CA ASP A 172 7.13 19.45 -7.75
C ASP A 172 7.96 18.39 -6.98
N GLY A 173 8.25 17.24 -7.60
CA GLY A 173 9.12 16.20 -7.06
C GLY A 173 8.53 15.47 -5.85
N ASP A 174 7.32 14.90 -6.00
CA ASP A 174 6.71 14.04 -4.97
C ASP A 174 7.70 12.91 -4.59
N PRO A 175 8.18 12.86 -3.33
CA PRO A 175 9.23 11.95 -2.91
C PRO A 175 8.75 10.48 -2.82
N GLY A 176 7.44 10.24 -2.93
CA GLY A 176 6.86 8.91 -2.93
C GLY A 176 7.01 8.16 -4.25
N HIS A 177 7.45 8.84 -5.32
CA HIS A 177 7.56 8.29 -6.67
C HIS A 177 8.90 8.70 -7.31
N ASP A 178 9.36 7.92 -8.29
CA ASP A 178 10.53 8.27 -9.08
C ASP A 178 10.30 9.60 -9.81
N ASN A 179 11.35 10.39 -10.03
CA ASN A 179 11.23 11.73 -10.58
C ASN A 179 11.25 11.73 -12.12
N TYR A 180 10.29 11.04 -12.75
CA TYR A 180 10.14 10.99 -14.22
C TYR A 180 9.33 12.17 -14.77
N ALA A 181 9.76 12.63 -15.95
CA ALA A 181 9.34 13.85 -16.64
C ALA A 181 9.01 15.00 -15.66
N PRO A 182 9.95 15.38 -14.78
CA PRO A 182 9.65 16.29 -13.68
C PRO A 182 9.22 17.66 -14.22
N CYS A 183 8.17 18.22 -13.63
CA CYS A 183 7.76 19.59 -13.92
C CYS A 183 7.36 20.31 -12.63
N SER A 184 7.34 21.64 -12.68
CA SER A 184 6.74 22.44 -11.62
C SER A 184 5.25 22.65 -11.89
N LYS A 185 4.47 22.89 -10.82
CA LYS A 185 3.07 23.31 -11.01
C LYS A 185 2.96 24.58 -11.86
N GLN A 186 3.96 25.47 -11.77
CA GLN A 186 3.97 26.71 -12.55
C GLN A 186 4.12 26.44 -14.05
N ASP A 187 4.91 25.44 -14.47
CA ASP A 187 5.04 25.07 -15.89
C ASP A 187 3.69 24.68 -16.50
N LEU A 188 2.87 23.94 -15.74
CA LEU A 188 1.52 23.54 -16.16
C LEU A 188 0.57 24.75 -16.27
N LEU A 189 0.69 25.72 -15.37
CA LEU A 189 -0.11 26.95 -15.40
C LEU A 189 0.29 27.84 -16.58
N ASP A 190 1.59 27.95 -16.86
CA ASP A 190 2.14 28.78 -17.94
C ASP A 190 1.78 28.25 -19.34
N ALA A 191 1.65 26.92 -19.48
CA ALA A 191 1.15 26.28 -20.71
C ALA A 191 -0.32 26.63 -21.03
N GLY A 192 -1.09 27.04 -20.01
CA GLY A 192 -2.40 27.67 -20.17
C GLY A 192 -3.59 26.73 -20.44
N MET A 193 -3.44 25.41 -20.33
CA MET A 193 -4.53 24.44 -20.56
C MET A 193 -5.72 24.65 -19.61
N ASP A 194 -6.94 24.32 -20.05
CA ASP A 194 -8.16 24.45 -19.23
C ASP A 194 -8.30 23.32 -18.20
N TYR A 195 -7.69 22.16 -18.49
CA TYR A 195 -7.65 20.99 -17.61
C TYR A 195 -6.35 20.21 -17.86
N TRP A 196 -5.74 19.73 -16.78
CA TRP A 196 -4.59 18.82 -16.83
C TRP A 196 -4.97 17.45 -16.29
N ALA A 197 -4.97 16.47 -17.19
CA ALA A 197 -5.15 15.05 -16.93
C ALA A 197 -3.77 14.42 -16.69
N LEU A 198 -3.36 14.32 -15.43
CA LEU A 198 -2.06 13.79 -15.07
C LEU A 198 -2.09 12.29 -14.75
N GLY A 199 -0.95 11.60 -14.91
CA GLY A 199 -0.71 10.24 -14.39
C GLY A 199 0.72 10.12 -13.83
N HIS A 200 1.05 8.97 -13.21
CA HIS A 200 2.33 8.60 -12.52
C HIS A 200 2.14 8.47 -11.00
N VAL A 201 1.39 9.40 -10.40
CA VAL A 201 1.13 9.41 -8.96
C VAL A 201 -0.09 8.53 -8.66
N HIS A 202 0.12 7.42 -7.97
CA HIS A 202 -0.93 6.42 -7.73
C HIS A 202 -2.03 6.90 -6.78
N THR A 203 -1.84 7.99 -6.04
CA THR A 203 -2.85 8.55 -5.13
C THR A 203 -3.59 9.71 -5.80
N GLY A 204 -4.93 9.62 -5.83
CA GLY A 204 -5.77 10.68 -6.39
C GLY A 204 -5.59 12.00 -5.65
N ARG A 205 -5.30 13.08 -6.40
CA ARG A 205 -5.03 14.43 -5.87
C ARG A 205 -5.45 15.51 -6.86
N VAL A 206 -6.00 16.60 -6.34
CA VAL A 206 -6.26 17.83 -7.09
C VAL A 206 -5.23 18.86 -6.66
N LEU A 207 -4.26 19.17 -7.52
CA LEU A 207 -3.17 20.10 -7.24
C LEU A 207 -3.55 21.57 -7.43
N HIS A 208 -4.60 21.80 -8.21
CA HIS A 208 -5.13 23.11 -8.51
C HIS A 208 -6.59 22.99 -8.95
N GLU A 209 -7.42 23.98 -8.63
CA GLU A 209 -8.85 23.96 -8.96
C GLU A 209 -9.17 24.67 -10.30
N ARG A 210 -8.41 25.71 -10.68
CA ARG A 210 -8.72 26.53 -11.88
C ARG A 210 -7.49 27.14 -12.57
N PRO A 211 -6.95 26.53 -13.64
CA PRO A 211 -7.44 25.30 -14.27
C PRO A 211 -7.26 24.10 -13.35
N ALA A 212 -8.11 23.09 -13.50
CA ALA A 212 -7.99 21.90 -12.69
C ALA A 212 -6.74 21.10 -13.10
N ILE A 213 -5.90 20.77 -12.12
CA ILE A 213 -4.71 19.93 -12.31
C ILE A 213 -4.89 18.69 -11.43
N VAL A 214 -5.07 17.53 -12.07
CA VAL A 214 -5.60 16.35 -11.37
C VAL A 214 -4.72 15.14 -11.65
N TYR A 215 -4.35 14.43 -10.59
CA TYR A 215 -3.97 13.02 -10.64
C TYR A 215 -5.18 12.18 -10.24
N PRO A 216 -5.64 11.22 -11.07
CA PRO A 216 -6.75 10.34 -10.72
C PRO A 216 -6.31 9.26 -9.73
N GLY A 217 -5.02 8.98 -9.66
CA GLY A 217 -4.47 7.80 -9.00
C GLY A 217 -4.58 6.57 -9.89
N ASN A 218 -4.18 5.42 -9.34
CA ASN A 218 -4.33 4.15 -10.01
C ASN A 218 -5.78 3.64 -9.96
N LEU A 219 -6.12 2.79 -10.93
CA LEU A 219 -7.46 2.22 -11.07
C LEU A 219 -7.74 1.11 -10.03
N GLN A 220 -6.70 0.38 -9.64
CA GLN A 220 -6.75 -0.74 -8.69
C GLN A 220 -5.49 -0.73 -7.82
N GLY A 221 -5.66 -0.72 -6.50
CA GLY A 221 -4.55 -0.81 -5.54
C GLY A 221 -3.87 -2.17 -5.56
N ARG A 222 -2.55 -2.21 -5.54
CA ARG A 222 -1.70 -3.40 -5.74
C ARG A 222 -0.80 -3.73 -4.55
N SER A 223 -0.79 -2.88 -3.54
CA SER A 223 0.01 -3.07 -2.33
C SER A 223 -0.59 -2.32 -1.14
N ILE A 224 -0.10 -2.64 0.06
CA ILE A 224 -0.51 -1.98 1.31
C ILE A 224 -0.21 -0.47 1.36
N ARG A 225 0.61 0.06 0.45
CA ARG A 225 0.85 1.50 0.34
C ARG A 225 -0.29 2.23 -0.39
N GLU A 226 -1.20 1.49 -1.01
CA GLU A 226 -2.26 2.01 -1.87
C GLU A 226 -3.65 1.79 -1.24
N THR A 227 -3.81 2.19 0.02
CA THR A 227 -5.06 2.01 0.80
C THR A 227 -6.20 2.89 0.30
N GLY A 228 -7.44 2.48 0.60
CA GLY A 228 -8.65 3.24 0.30
C GLY A 228 -9.16 3.05 -1.14
N PRO A 229 -10.22 3.80 -1.52
CA PRO A 229 -10.83 3.71 -2.85
C PRO A 229 -9.87 4.04 -3.99
N ARG A 230 -9.91 3.25 -5.08
CA ARG A 230 -9.09 3.47 -6.30
C ARG A 230 -9.99 3.47 -7.53
N GLY A 231 -9.66 4.26 -8.55
CA GLY A 231 -10.62 4.53 -9.61
C GLY A 231 -10.26 5.65 -10.56
N CYS A 232 -11.26 6.43 -10.95
CA CYS A 232 -11.12 7.51 -11.93
C CYS A 232 -11.96 8.73 -11.54
N TYR A 233 -11.76 9.85 -12.24
CA TYR A 233 -12.67 10.98 -12.16
C TYR A 233 -13.63 11.02 -13.35
N LEU A 234 -14.93 11.20 -13.06
CA LEU A 234 -15.90 11.74 -14.01
C LEU A 234 -15.82 13.27 -13.93
N VAL A 235 -15.48 13.90 -15.04
CA VAL A 235 -15.24 15.34 -15.13
C VAL A 235 -16.32 15.98 -15.97
N GLU A 236 -16.89 17.07 -15.46
CA GLU A 236 -17.83 17.90 -16.20
C GLU A 236 -17.31 19.33 -16.30
N MET A 237 -16.95 19.76 -17.50
CA MET A 237 -16.48 21.11 -17.77
C MET A 237 -17.67 22.06 -17.96
N GLN A 238 -17.66 23.12 -17.16
CA GLN A 238 -18.60 24.22 -17.23
C GLN A 238 -18.15 25.28 -18.24
N GLU A 239 -19.08 26.11 -18.72
CA GLU A 239 -18.78 27.16 -19.71
C GLU A 239 -17.81 28.23 -19.18
N ASN A 240 -17.73 28.41 -17.86
CA ASN A 240 -16.81 29.34 -17.20
C ASN A 240 -15.40 28.76 -16.99
N GLY A 241 -15.10 27.57 -17.52
CA GLY A 241 -13.81 26.88 -17.35
C GLY A 241 -13.65 26.11 -16.04
N GLN A 242 -14.66 26.09 -15.17
CA GLN A 242 -14.64 25.27 -13.96
C GLN A 242 -14.83 23.78 -14.31
N ALA A 243 -14.02 22.92 -13.69
CA ALA A 243 -14.18 21.47 -13.76
C ALA A 243 -14.90 20.97 -12.50
N ASP A 244 -16.06 20.34 -12.66
CA ASP A 244 -16.69 19.59 -11.57
C ASP A 244 -16.13 18.16 -11.58
N LEU A 245 -15.47 17.77 -10.49
CA LEU A 245 -14.78 16.49 -10.36
C LEU A 245 -15.59 15.55 -9.47
N THR A 246 -16.00 14.41 -10.00
CA THR A 246 -16.65 13.35 -9.23
C THR A 246 -15.79 12.09 -9.26
N PHE A 247 -15.19 11.73 -8.12
CA PHE A 247 -14.42 10.50 -8.01
C PHE A 247 -15.34 9.27 -8.05
N GLN A 248 -14.94 8.26 -8.81
CA GLN A 248 -15.69 7.02 -8.99
C GLN A 248 -14.76 5.85 -8.62
N ALA A 249 -15.12 5.12 -7.57
CA ALA A 249 -14.35 3.98 -7.08
C ALA A 249 -14.61 2.74 -7.95
N LEU A 250 -13.57 2.28 -8.65
CA LEU A 250 -13.64 1.18 -9.61
C LEU A 250 -12.86 -0.06 -9.14
N ASP A 251 -12.13 0.05 -8.03
CA ASP A 251 -11.39 -1.05 -7.44
C ASP A 251 -12.27 -2.26 -7.15
N ARG A 252 -11.69 -3.46 -7.32
CA ARG A 252 -12.31 -4.74 -7.03
C ARG A 252 -11.79 -5.34 -5.72
N VAL A 253 -10.56 -4.99 -5.36
CA VAL A 253 -9.90 -5.36 -4.10
C VAL A 253 -9.44 -4.10 -3.40
N ARG A 254 -9.99 -3.79 -2.23
CA ARG A 254 -9.64 -2.59 -1.47
C ARG A 254 -8.60 -2.87 -0.39
N TRP A 255 -7.56 -2.04 -0.35
CA TRP A 255 -6.51 -2.15 0.65
C TRP A 255 -6.83 -1.31 1.90
N PHE A 256 -6.61 -1.89 3.07
CA PHE A 256 -6.77 -1.25 4.36
C PHE A 256 -5.52 -1.41 5.21
N LYS A 257 -5.24 -0.39 6.01
CA LYS A 257 -4.29 -0.48 7.12
C LYS A 257 -5.01 -0.03 8.38
N GLN A 258 -5.26 -0.98 9.27
CA GLN A 258 -6.13 -0.77 10.42
C GLN A 258 -5.33 -0.81 11.72
N PRO A 259 -5.03 0.35 12.33
CA PRO A 259 -4.55 0.39 13.71
C PRO A 259 -5.69 0.03 14.66
N LEU A 260 -5.43 -0.89 15.58
CA LEU A 260 -6.38 -1.43 16.54
C LEU A 260 -5.78 -1.42 17.94
N SER A 261 -6.54 -0.87 18.89
CA SER A 261 -6.12 -0.83 20.29
C SER A 261 -6.38 -2.16 20.97
N VAL A 262 -5.41 -2.68 21.72
CA VAL A 262 -5.58 -3.85 22.59
C VAL A 262 -5.98 -3.50 24.02
N ALA A 263 -6.20 -2.21 24.32
CA ALA A 263 -6.54 -1.76 25.66
C ALA A 263 -7.87 -2.38 26.15
N GLY A 264 -7.84 -2.98 27.34
CA GLY A 264 -9.01 -3.63 27.94
C GLY A 264 -9.28 -5.04 27.44
N ILE A 265 -8.51 -5.56 26.48
CA ILE A 265 -8.58 -6.95 26.04
C ILE A 265 -7.71 -7.80 26.96
N GLN A 266 -8.31 -8.82 27.58
CA GLN A 266 -7.68 -9.61 28.64
C GLN A 266 -7.30 -11.02 28.18
N THR A 267 -7.97 -11.58 27.16
CA THR A 267 -7.80 -12.97 26.73
C THR A 267 -7.61 -13.12 25.22
N GLU A 268 -7.05 -14.26 24.79
CA GLU A 268 -6.93 -14.59 23.35
C GLU A 268 -8.31 -14.68 22.67
N GLN A 269 -9.33 -15.17 23.39
CA GLN A 269 -10.69 -15.26 22.87
C GLN A 269 -11.29 -13.87 22.62
N GLU A 270 -11.15 -12.94 23.58
CA GLU A 270 -11.61 -11.56 23.40
C GLU A 270 -10.87 -10.86 22.25
N LEU A 271 -9.57 -11.10 22.09
CA LEU A 271 -8.82 -10.56 20.97
C LEU A 271 -9.34 -11.12 19.64
N LYS A 272 -9.55 -12.44 19.55
CA LYS A 272 -10.09 -13.09 18.34
C LYS A 272 -11.46 -12.50 17.98
N ASP A 273 -12.38 -12.40 18.94
CA ASP A 273 -13.72 -11.88 18.71
C ASP A 273 -13.68 -10.41 18.28
N TYR A 274 -12.83 -9.59 18.94
CA TYR A 274 -12.62 -8.20 18.56
C TYR A 274 -12.10 -8.06 17.13
N LEU A 275 -11.10 -8.85 16.74
CA LEU A 275 -10.57 -8.83 15.37
C LEU A 275 -11.62 -9.26 14.36
N GLY A 276 -12.41 -10.30 14.66
CA GLY A 276 -13.53 -10.72 13.83
C GLY A 276 -14.55 -9.59 13.60
N GLU A 277 -14.92 -8.86 14.65
CA GLU A 277 -15.78 -7.68 14.53
C GLU A 277 -15.17 -6.58 13.65
N GLN A 278 -13.85 -6.35 13.77
CA GLN A 278 -13.17 -5.35 12.93
C GLN A 278 -13.13 -5.78 11.46
N LEU A 279 -12.95 -7.07 11.15
CA LEU A 279 -13.02 -7.57 9.79
C LEU A 279 -14.42 -7.35 9.17
N GLU A 280 -15.49 -7.53 9.94
CA GLU A 280 -16.86 -7.22 9.46
C GLU A 280 -17.07 -5.72 9.21
N ARG A 281 -16.50 -4.85 10.05
CA ARG A 281 -16.53 -3.39 9.80
C ARG A 281 -15.80 -3.02 8.52
N ILE A 282 -14.61 -3.57 8.30
CA ILE A 282 -13.84 -3.38 7.07
C ILE A 282 -14.62 -3.89 5.86
N ARG A 283 -15.34 -5.01 5.98
CA ARG A 283 -16.18 -5.54 4.90
C ARG A 283 -17.29 -4.58 4.50
N ILE A 284 -17.92 -3.93 5.49
CA ILE A 284 -18.94 -2.89 5.25
C ILE A 284 -18.28 -1.67 4.57
N GLU A 285 -17.13 -1.22 5.06
CA GLU A 285 -16.39 -0.08 4.48
C GLU A 285 -15.86 -0.35 3.05
N ALA A 286 -15.56 -1.62 2.74
CA ALA A 286 -15.18 -2.05 1.41
C ALA A 286 -16.32 -1.94 0.38
N ASP A 287 -17.56 -1.69 0.83
CA ASP A 287 -18.70 -1.38 -0.04
C ASP A 287 -18.90 -2.46 -1.13
N GLY A 288 -19.04 -3.71 -0.67
CA GLY A 288 -19.27 -4.88 -1.54
C GLY A 288 -18.04 -5.39 -2.32
N ARG A 289 -16.86 -4.80 -2.11
CA ARG A 289 -15.59 -5.23 -2.71
C ARG A 289 -14.89 -6.25 -1.82
N ASP A 290 -14.04 -7.07 -2.43
CA ASP A 290 -13.07 -7.82 -1.64
C ASP A 290 -12.10 -6.83 -0.98
N ALA A 291 -11.51 -7.23 0.13
CA ALA A 291 -10.57 -6.39 0.86
C ALA A 291 -9.31 -7.17 1.25
N VAL A 292 -8.21 -6.44 1.35
CA VAL A 292 -6.97 -6.90 1.96
C VAL A 292 -6.59 -5.92 3.05
N VAL A 293 -6.38 -6.41 4.27
CA VAL A 293 -6.07 -5.57 5.43
C VAL A 293 -4.74 -5.95 6.05
N ARG A 294 -3.97 -4.92 6.41
CA ARG A 294 -2.93 -5.04 7.43
C ARG A 294 -3.45 -4.55 8.76
N ILE A 295 -3.40 -5.40 9.76
CA ILE A 295 -3.77 -5.04 11.13
C ILE A 295 -2.50 -4.57 11.85
N VAL A 296 -2.60 -3.46 12.59
CA VAL A 296 -1.54 -2.99 13.47
C VAL A 296 -2.10 -2.99 14.89
N LEU A 297 -1.67 -3.93 15.72
CA LEU A 297 -2.08 -3.99 17.12
C LEU A 297 -1.24 -2.99 17.92
N GLU A 298 -1.89 -2.05 18.60
CA GLU A 298 -1.26 -0.97 19.32
C GLU A 298 -1.86 -0.83 20.73
N GLY A 299 -1.17 -0.09 21.60
CA GLY A 299 -1.62 0.15 22.96
C GLY A 299 -1.06 -0.87 23.97
N ARG A 300 -1.40 -0.65 25.24
CA ARG A 300 -0.97 -1.50 26.35
C ARG A 300 -2.12 -2.41 26.76
N GLY A 301 -1.84 -3.69 26.96
CA GLY A 301 -2.87 -4.70 27.26
C GLY A 301 -2.29 -6.00 27.80
N ALA A 302 -3.07 -6.73 28.61
CA ALA A 302 -2.68 -8.04 29.15
C ALA A 302 -2.31 -9.05 28.03
N VAL A 303 -2.94 -8.90 26.85
CA VAL A 303 -2.63 -9.70 25.67
C VAL A 303 -1.22 -9.48 25.11
N HIS A 304 -0.50 -8.42 25.50
CA HIS A 304 0.89 -8.22 25.08
C HIS A 304 1.79 -9.41 25.43
N ALA A 305 1.69 -9.91 26.68
CA ALA A 305 2.45 -11.08 27.12
C ALA A 305 2.09 -12.36 26.33
N LEU A 306 0.86 -12.43 25.81
CA LEU A 306 0.38 -13.53 24.98
C LEU A 306 0.95 -13.44 23.56
N LEU A 307 0.88 -12.25 22.95
CA LEU A 307 1.35 -11.97 21.59
C LEU A 307 2.87 -12.13 21.42
N ARG A 308 3.64 -11.80 22.45
CA ARG A 308 5.10 -11.98 22.47
C ARG A 308 5.56 -13.43 22.36
N LYS A 309 4.72 -14.40 22.71
CA LYS A 309 5.03 -15.82 22.48
C LYS A 309 4.98 -16.03 20.97
N GLY A 310 6.13 -16.01 20.30
CA GLY A 310 6.30 -15.76 18.86
C GLY A 310 5.55 -16.65 17.85
N ARG A 311 4.63 -17.52 18.26
CA ARG A 311 3.68 -18.24 17.39
C ARG A 311 2.25 -17.70 17.46
N ALA A 312 1.88 -16.95 18.50
CA ALA A 312 0.50 -16.51 18.72
C ALA A 312 -0.03 -15.66 17.54
N ILE A 313 0.79 -14.76 17.02
CA ILE A 313 0.44 -13.93 15.85
C ILE A 313 0.27 -14.81 14.60
N GLU A 314 1.14 -15.80 14.39
CA GLU A 314 1.08 -16.70 13.24
C GLU A 314 -0.18 -17.58 13.29
N GLU A 315 -0.50 -18.12 14.46
CA GLU A 315 -1.70 -18.94 14.71
C GLU A 315 -2.98 -18.12 14.56
N LEU A 316 -3.04 -16.92 15.14
CA LEU A 316 -4.18 -16.01 15.00
C LEU A 316 -4.38 -15.56 13.54
N LEU A 317 -3.28 -15.25 12.84
CA LEU A 317 -3.32 -14.91 11.42
C LEU A 317 -3.83 -16.09 10.57
N ALA A 318 -3.42 -17.32 10.89
CA ALA A 318 -3.89 -18.52 10.19
C ALA A 318 -5.40 -18.72 10.39
N GLU A 319 -5.88 -18.61 11.62
CA GLU A 319 -7.30 -18.72 11.96
C GLU A 319 -8.16 -17.68 11.21
N LEU A 320 -7.80 -16.39 11.28
CA LEU A 320 -8.54 -15.31 10.61
C LEU A 320 -8.55 -15.48 9.08
N ARG A 321 -7.50 -16.08 8.51
CA ARG A 321 -7.43 -16.39 7.08
C ARG A 321 -8.27 -17.59 6.70
N GLU A 322 -8.34 -18.60 7.56
CA GLU A 322 -9.19 -19.77 7.36
C GLU A 322 -10.67 -19.35 7.30
N ASP A 323 -11.10 -18.48 8.22
CA ASP A 323 -12.46 -17.92 8.27
C ASP A 323 -12.83 -17.16 6.98
N GLU A 324 -11.87 -16.53 6.30
CA GLU A 324 -12.09 -15.73 5.10
C GLU A 324 -11.87 -16.50 3.78
N SER A 325 -11.27 -17.69 3.85
CA SER A 325 -10.86 -18.48 2.69
C SER A 325 -12.00 -18.78 1.71
N GLU A 326 -13.22 -18.97 2.21
CA GLU A 326 -14.43 -19.29 1.44
C GLU A 326 -15.46 -18.15 1.37
N ARG A 327 -15.19 -17.00 2.00
CA ARG A 327 -16.15 -15.86 2.02
C ARG A 327 -16.12 -15.03 0.74
N SER A 328 -17.24 -14.38 0.43
CA SER A 328 -17.37 -13.50 -0.73
C SER A 328 -18.40 -12.39 -0.44
N PRO A 329 -18.01 -11.10 -0.40
CA PRO A 329 -16.63 -10.62 -0.50
C PRO A 329 -15.78 -11.14 0.66
N PHE A 330 -14.47 -11.29 0.47
CA PHE A 330 -13.53 -11.65 1.53
C PHE A 330 -12.84 -10.40 2.12
N VAL A 331 -12.31 -10.50 3.34
CA VAL A 331 -11.42 -9.51 3.98
C VAL A 331 -10.14 -10.22 4.40
N TRP A 332 -9.18 -10.31 3.48
CA TRP A 332 -7.97 -11.08 3.70
C TRP A 332 -6.98 -10.33 4.59
N VAL A 333 -6.59 -10.95 5.71
CA VAL A 333 -5.55 -10.39 6.58
C VAL A 333 -4.17 -10.67 5.97
N GLU A 334 -3.52 -9.63 5.43
CA GLU A 334 -2.18 -9.73 4.84
C GLU A 334 -1.10 -9.91 5.90
N SER A 335 -1.20 -9.17 7.00
CA SER A 335 -0.31 -9.31 8.16
C SER A 335 -0.93 -8.69 9.40
N ILE A 336 -0.39 -9.10 10.54
CA ILE A 336 -0.62 -8.46 11.84
C ILE A 336 0.74 -7.94 12.30
N GLU A 337 0.88 -6.62 12.41
CA GLU A 337 2.04 -5.97 13.03
C GLU A 337 1.73 -5.79 14.53
N ASP A 338 2.57 -6.37 15.40
CA ASP A 338 2.47 -6.15 16.85
C ASP A 338 3.34 -4.97 17.29
N ARG A 339 2.66 -3.94 17.81
CA ARG A 339 3.27 -2.76 18.45
C ARG A 339 2.67 -2.55 19.84
N THR A 340 2.16 -3.62 20.45
CA THR A 340 1.59 -3.59 21.79
C THR A 340 2.68 -3.44 22.84
N GLY A 341 2.30 -3.01 24.03
CA GLY A 341 3.19 -2.91 25.19
C GLY A 341 2.59 -3.52 26.45
N SER A 342 3.42 -3.75 27.45
CA SER A 342 2.98 -4.24 28.76
C SER A 342 2.04 -3.24 29.46
N GLU A 343 1.04 -3.75 30.19
CA GLU A 343 0.20 -2.95 31.09
C GLU A 343 0.94 -2.50 32.34
N LEU A 344 2.10 -3.10 32.63
CA LEU A 344 2.90 -2.74 33.80
C LEU A 344 3.29 -1.26 33.75
N ASP A 345 3.06 -0.56 34.85
CA ASP A 345 3.62 0.76 35.06
C ASP A 345 5.10 0.61 35.44
N LEU A 346 5.96 0.51 34.42
CA LEU A 346 7.39 0.38 34.59
C LEU A 346 7.99 1.55 35.40
N GLN A 347 7.40 2.75 35.34
CA GLN A 347 7.89 3.88 36.12
C GLN A 347 7.57 3.71 37.61
N ALA A 348 6.36 3.25 37.94
CA ALA A 348 6.00 2.92 39.30
C ALA A 348 6.87 1.76 39.84
N LEU A 349 7.02 0.67 39.07
CA LEU A 349 7.86 -0.48 39.44
C LEU A 349 9.33 -0.09 39.63
N GLN A 350 9.85 0.81 38.80
CA GLN A 350 11.23 1.31 38.92
C GLN A 350 11.45 2.11 40.21
N GLN A 351 10.40 2.69 40.82
CA GLN A 351 10.52 3.41 42.10
C GLN A 351 10.46 2.47 43.31
N GLU A 352 10.02 1.23 43.12
CA GLU A 352 9.93 0.26 44.21
C GLU A 352 11.30 -0.23 44.68
N LYS A 353 11.41 -0.51 45.99
CA LYS A 353 12.54 -1.26 46.57
C LYS A 353 12.30 -2.76 46.44
N SER A 354 12.03 -3.20 45.21
CA SER A 354 11.81 -4.60 44.85
C SER A 354 12.90 -5.05 43.89
N PHE A 355 13.04 -6.38 43.71
CA PHE A 355 13.95 -6.94 42.71
C PHE A 355 13.64 -6.45 41.29
N ILE A 356 12.35 -6.31 40.97
CA ILE A 356 11.89 -5.73 39.69
C ILE A 356 12.36 -4.28 39.58
N GLY A 357 12.20 -3.47 40.64
CA GLY A 357 12.71 -2.10 40.65
C GLY A 357 14.21 -2.00 40.49
N ASP A 358 14.99 -2.91 41.10
CA ASP A 358 16.45 -2.97 40.92
C ASP A 358 16.83 -3.31 39.48
N LEU A 359 16.13 -4.27 38.87
CA LEU A 359 16.32 -4.64 37.46
C LEU A 359 16.05 -3.46 36.53
N LEU A 360 14.91 -2.76 36.69
CA LEU A 360 14.53 -1.61 35.87
C LEU A 360 15.47 -0.41 36.04
N ARG A 361 16.11 -0.26 37.20
CA ARG A 361 17.16 0.76 37.42
C ARG A 361 18.47 0.37 36.74
N LEU A 362 18.83 -0.92 36.78
CA LEU A 362 20.02 -1.44 36.11
C LEU A 362 19.91 -1.28 34.59
N THR A 363 18.80 -1.68 34.00
CA THR A 363 18.58 -1.56 32.54
C THR A 363 18.56 -0.09 32.09
N GLU A 364 17.99 0.81 32.88
CA GLU A 364 18.03 2.25 32.60
C GLU A 364 19.46 2.82 32.67
N SER A 365 20.28 2.34 33.61
CA SER A 365 21.70 2.71 33.66
C SER A 365 22.48 2.20 32.44
N LEU A 366 22.23 0.95 32.01
CA LEU A 366 22.86 0.38 30.81
C LEU A 366 22.45 1.14 29.55
N ARG A 367 21.22 1.63 29.46
CA ARG A 367 20.72 2.39 28.30
C ARG A 367 21.49 3.69 28.05
N HIS A 368 22.10 4.26 29.10
CA HIS A 368 22.84 5.53 29.06
C HIS A 368 24.37 5.35 28.97
N ASP A 369 24.88 4.11 28.97
CA ASP A 369 26.31 3.81 28.92
C ASP A 369 26.58 2.72 27.86
N ASP A 370 27.03 3.16 26.68
CA ASP A 370 27.26 2.27 25.53
C ASP A 370 28.34 1.22 25.79
N ALA A 371 29.37 1.56 26.60
CA ALA A 371 30.41 0.61 26.94
C ALA A 371 29.87 -0.47 27.89
N ALA A 372 29.14 -0.06 28.92
CA ALA A 372 28.51 -1.00 29.86
C ALA A 372 27.44 -1.88 29.17
N LEU A 373 26.64 -1.32 28.26
CA LEU A 373 25.68 -2.08 27.47
C LEU A 373 26.35 -3.11 26.56
N ALA A 374 27.42 -2.71 25.87
CA ALA A 374 28.17 -3.63 25.02
C ALA A 374 28.81 -4.77 25.83
N ASP A 375 29.34 -4.48 27.01
CA ASP A 375 29.93 -5.48 27.91
C ASP A 375 28.86 -6.46 28.42
N PHE A 376 27.73 -5.94 28.91
CA PHE A 376 26.59 -6.74 29.36
C PHE A 376 26.03 -7.63 28.23
N ALA A 377 25.87 -7.08 27.03
CA ALA A 377 25.37 -7.82 25.88
C ALA A 377 26.34 -8.92 25.46
N ARG A 378 27.66 -8.68 25.48
CA ARG A 378 28.65 -9.73 25.17
C ARG A 378 28.55 -10.90 26.14
N ASP A 379 28.41 -10.62 27.43
CA ASP A 379 28.29 -11.67 28.46
C ASP A 379 26.97 -12.43 28.32
N ALA A 380 25.85 -11.73 28.11
CA ALA A 380 24.53 -12.35 27.93
C ALA A 380 24.46 -13.22 26.65
N LEU A 381 25.05 -12.75 25.55
CA LEU A 381 25.07 -13.45 24.26
C LEU A 381 26.11 -14.57 24.21
N ALA A 382 27.13 -14.58 25.09
CA ALA A 382 28.13 -15.64 25.15
C ALA A 382 27.49 -17.03 25.36
N ALA A 383 26.37 -17.09 26.10
CA ALA A 383 25.60 -18.31 26.30
C ALA A 383 25.00 -18.88 24.99
N LEU A 384 24.80 -18.02 23.98
CA LEU A 384 24.17 -18.36 22.70
C LEU A 384 25.18 -18.73 21.61
N GLN A 385 26.48 -18.48 21.83
CA GLN A 385 27.55 -18.76 20.87
C GLN A 385 27.72 -20.27 20.57
N ASN A 386 27.20 -21.13 21.43
CA ASN A 386 27.27 -22.60 21.29
C ASN A 386 26.10 -23.20 20.48
N LEU A 387 25.22 -22.38 19.90
CA LEU A 387 24.09 -22.87 19.10
C LEU A 387 24.48 -23.18 17.64
N PRO A 388 23.86 -24.18 17.00
CA PRO A 388 24.14 -24.51 15.60
C PRO A 388 23.88 -23.32 14.66
N GLN A 389 24.72 -23.13 13.64
CA GLN A 389 24.65 -22.00 12.67
C GLN A 389 23.26 -21.76 12.04
N ALA A 390 22.40 -22.78 11.99
CA ALA A 390 21.01 -22.67 11.53
C ALA A 390 20.11 -21.76 12.40
N ALA A 391 20.53 -21.40 13.62
CA ALA A 391 19.83 -20.48 14.53
C ALA A 391 20.22 -19.00 14.35
N GLY A 392 21.22 -18.72 13.50
CA GLY A 392 21.84 -17.39 13.38
C GLY A 392 22.83 -17.11 14.53
N GLN A 393 23.98 -16.52 14.19
CA GLN A 393 24.89 -15.94 15.18
C GLN A 393 24.58 -14.44 15.26
N PRO A 394 24.44 -13.82 16.46
CA PRO A 394 24.31 -12.39 16.54
C PRO A 394 25.60 -11.76 15.98
N ALA A 395 25.46 -10.96 14.92
CA ALA A 395 26.55 -10.12 14.43
C ALA A 395 26.95 -9.10 15.51
N ALA A 396 28.05 -8.37 15.31
CA ALA A 396 28.34 -7.18 16.11
C ALA A 396 27.14 -6.21 15.97
N ALA A 397 26.30 -6.16 17.00
CA ALA A 397 25.12 -5.31 17.01
C ALA A 397 25.55 -3.88 17.31
N GLU A 398 25.08 -2.93 16.48
CA GLU A 398 25.28 -1.52 16.71
C GLU A 398 24.59 -1.08 18.02
N PRO A 399 25.05 0.00 18.69
CA PRO A 399 24.49 0.44 19.98
C PRO A 399 22.97 0.63 19.98
N GLU A 400 22.38 1.10 18.88
CA GLU A 400 20.93 1.28 18.74
C GLU A 400 20.18 -0.06 18.80
N GLN A 401 20.69 -1.07 18.11
CA GLN A 401 20.12 -2.43 18.12
C GLN A 401 20.23 -3.06 19.51
N LEU A 402 21.34 -2.84 20.22
CA LEU A 402 21.50 -3.30 21.60
C LEU A 402 20.48 -2.66 22.55
N ARG A 403 20.16 -1.37 22.36
CA ARG A 403 19.14 -0.68 23.15
C ARG A 403 17.73 -1.22 22.87
N GLU A 404 17.42 -1.56 21.62
CA GLU A 404 16.15 -2.21 21.27
C GLU A 404 16.02 -3.57 21.96
N TRP A 405 17.07 -4.39 21.92
CA TRP A 405 17.08 -5.68 22.59
C TRP A 405 16.98 -5.55 24.11
N LEU A 406 17.69 -4.59 24.71
CA LEU A 406 17.62 -4.31 26.14
C LEU A 406 16.20 -3.91 26.56
N ARG A 407 15.52 -3.07 25.78
CA ARG A 407 14.13 -2.68 26.06
C ARG A 407 13.17 -3.87 25.98
N ALA A 408 13.30 -4.69 24.94
CA ALA A 408 12.50 -5.90 24.82
C ALA A 408 12.76 -6.86 26.00
N ALA A 409 14.02 -7.03 26.41
CA ALA A 409 14.40 -7.85 27.54
C ALA A 409 13.87 -7.32 28.88
N GLU A 410 13.95 -6.00 29.10
CA GLU A 410 13.42 -5.30 30.27
C GLU A 410 11.92 -5.57 30.46
N GLU A 411 11.14 -5.34 29.40
CA GLU A 411 9.70 -5.58 29.40
C GLU A 411 9.39 -7.06 29.67
N LEU A 412 10.16 -8.01 29.11
CA LEU A 412 9.94 -9.45 29.33
C LEU A 412 10.18 -9.85 30.78
N ALA A 413 11.29 -9.41 31.33
CA ALA A 413 11.66 -9.75 32.69
C ALA A 413 10.68 -9.13 33.70
N ALA A 414 10.24 -7.89 33.45
CA ALA A 414 9.20 -7.24 34.25
C ALA A 414 7.88 -8.02 34.23
N ASP A 415 7.43 -8.47 33.05
CA ASP A 415 6.22 -9.29 32.90
C ASP A 415 6.33 -10.63 33.66
N LEU A 416 7.44 -11.36 33.49
CA LEU A 416 7.67 -12.67 34.13
C LEU A 416 7.75 -12.56 35.66
N LEU A 417 8.47 -11.56 36.17
CA LEU A 417 8.64 -11.37 37.61
C LEU A 417 7.34 -10.89 38.27
N SER A 418 6.59 -10.03 37.59
CA SER A 418 5.28 -9.56 38.08
C SER A 418 4.26 -10.70 38.15
N ALA A 419 4.28 -11.62 37.17
CA ALA A 419 3.43 -12.82 37.19
C ALA A 419 3.75 -13.79 38.34
N MET A 420 5.01 -13.86 38.79
CA MET A 420 5.43 -14.69 39.93
C MET A 420 5.13 -14.05 41.29
N GLY A 421 4.98 -12.72 41.37
CA GLY A 421 4.78 -11.97 42.60
C GLY A 421 3.35 -11.95 43.17
N GLY A 422 2.37 -12.60 42.50
CA GLY A 422 0.97 -12.63 42.91
C GLY A 422 0.62 -13.57 44.06
N GLY A 423 1.53 -14.46 44.46
CA GLY A 423 1.38 -15.32 45.62
C GLY A 423 2.32 -14.88 46.75
N ARG A 424 1.80 -14.21 47.78
CA ARG A 424 2.51 -14.05 49.05
C ARG A 424 2.57 -15.40 49.77
N ASP A 425 3.52 -16.25 49.40
CA ASP A 425 3.99 -17.31 50.28
C ASP A 425 5.31 -16.87 50.91
N GLU A 426 5.22 -16.33 52.13
CA GLU A 426 6.36 -15.90 52.95
C GLU A 426 7.24 -17.06 53.45
N ASN A 427 7.19 -18.24 52.83
CA ASN A 427 7.86 -19.46 53.33
C ASN A 427 8.70 -20.24 52.30
N CYS A 428 9.16 -19.62 51.22
CA CYS A 428 10.14 -20.24 50.31
C CYS A 428 11.55 -19.66 50.51
N LEU A 429 12.16 -19.96 51.66
CA LEU A 429 13.62 -19.92 51.77
C LEU A 429 14.20 -21.12 51.00
N HIS A 430 14.67 -20.85 49.78
CA HIS A 430 15.59 -21.60 48.90
C HIS A 430 15.03 -21.95 47.49
N PRO A 431 15.61 -21.33 46.44
CA PRO A 431 15.70 -21.98 45.15
C PRO A 431 17.08 -21.77 44.51
N CYS A 432 18.08 -22.57 44.90
CA CYS A 432 19.26 -22.80 44.06
C CYS A 432 19.47 -24.31 43.96
N GLY A 433 19.29 -24.89 42.77
CA GLY A 433 19.82 -26.22 42.50
C GLY A 433 19.00 -27.19 41.66
N ARG A 434 17.85 -26.82 41.08
CA ARG A 434 17.07 -27.75 40.24
C ARG A 434 16.64 -27.21 38.89
N PHE A 435 17.52 -26.53 38.17
CA PHE A 435 17.27 -26.21 36.76
C PHE A 435 18.57 -26.24 35.94
N TRP A 436 19.29 -27.37 35.94
CA TRP A 436 20.39 -27.61 34.99
C TRP A 436 20.43 -29.09 34.53
N GLN A 437 19.66 -29.37 33.45
CA GLN A 437 19.89 -30.32 32.32
C GLN A 437 19.89 -31.88 32.48
N PRO A 438 19.68 -32.70 31.38
CA PRO A 438 19.68 -32.35 29.93
C PRO A 438 18.56 -32.90 28.99
N ALA A 439 18.32 -32.11 27.93
CA ALA A 439 17.97 -32.33 26.51
C ALA A 439 17.52 -33.70 25.91
N ARG A 440 16.48 -33.65 25.05
CA ARG A 440 16.43 -34.16 23.65
C ARG A 440 15.08 -33.84 22.97
N ALA A 441 15.12 -33.49 21.68
CA ALA A 441 14.00 -33.31 20.73
C ALA A 441 13.43 -31.88 20.53
N ALA A 442 14.20 -31.00 19.88
CA ALA A 442 13.66 -29.87 19.08
C ALA A 442 14.79 -29.23 18.27
N ALA A 443 15.29 -29.95 17.25
CA ALA A 443 16.25 -29.41 16.29
C ALA A 443 15.80 -29.80 14.88
N GLY A 444 15.02 -28.90 14.28
CA GLY A 444 14.45 -28.99 12.95
C GLY A 444 13.48 -27.83 12.84
N TYR A 445 13.50 -27.08 11.75
CA TYR A 445 12.75 -25.84 11.49
C TYR A 445 13.45 -24.57 12.00
N GLY A 446 14.23 -23.97 11.09
CA GLY A 446 14.95 -22.72 11.28
C GLY A 446 14.02 -21.56 11.65
N GLN A 447 14.37 -20.86 12.72
CA GLN A 447 13.72 -19.65 13.21
C GLN A 447 14.70 -18.46 13.15
N PRO A 448 14.23 -17.22 13.01
CA PRO A 448 15.05 -16.02 13.17
C PRO A 448 15.41 -15.81 14.65
N ALA A 449 16.60 -15.23 14.88
CA ALA A 449 17.36 -15.19 16.13
C ALA A 449 16.70 -14.55 17.38
N TYR A 450 15.47 -14.05 17.30
CA TYR A 450 14.79 -13.40 18.43
C TYR A 450 14.25 -14.37 19.48
N ALA A 451 13.97 -15.62 19.11
CA ALA A 451 13.43 -16.63 20.04
C ALA A 451 14.48 -17.26 20.98
N VAL A 452 15.75 -16.88 20.82
CA VAL A 452 16.88 -17.57 21.47
C VAL A 452 17.47 -16.76 22.62
N LEU A 453 17.10 -15.49 22.79
CA LEU A 453 17.70 -14.60 23.78
C LEU A 453 17.50 -14.98 25.25
N TRP A 454 16.66 -15.97 25.57
CA TRP A 454 16.32 -16.34 26.95
C TRP A 454 16.10 -17.85 27.15
N ARG A 455 17.13 -18.65 26.86
CA ARG A 455 17.19 -20.07 27.24
C ARG A 455 18.17 -20.33 28.38
#